data_AF-A0A8S3K023-F1
#
_entry.id   AF-A0A8S3K023-F1
#
_cell.length_a   1.000
_cell.length_b   1.000
_cell.length_c   1.000
_cell.angle_alpha   90.00
_cell.angle_beta   90.00
_cell.angle_gamma   90.00
#
_symmetry.space_group_name_H-M   'P 1'
#
loop_
_entity.id
_entity.type
_entity.pdbx_description
1 polymer ?
#
loop_
_entity_poly.entity_id
_entity_poly.type
_entity_poly.pdbx_seq_one_letter_code
_entity_poly.pdbx_strand_id
1 'polypeptide(L)'
;MREQADVVETEFGRRTSEMSDAMQKMTNNNRETLKAIADNENKIDMLRASIRAKEAPLKVSQTRLNDRRARPGIESCHDPTQDHLVGEVYQLSQSVDNLTRELREAESNLKKLRDDHQML
;
A
#
# COMPACT_ATOMS: atom_id res chain seq x y z
N MET A 1 19.35 -4.27 -60.02
CA MET A 1 18.70 -5.36 -59.26
C MET A 1 19.40 -5.62 -57.92
N ARG A 2 20.74 -5.60 -57.82
CA ARG A 2 21.47 -5.71 -56.52
C ARG A 2 21.24 -4.53 -55.57
N GLU A 3 21.31 -3.28 -56.03
CA GLU A 3 21.05 -2.11 -55.17
C GLU A 3 19.67 -2.12 -54.51
N GLN A 4 18.62 -2.56 -55.23
CA GLN A 4 17.28 -2.71 -54.65
C GLN A 4 17.25 -3.80 -53.57
N ALA A 5 18.00 -4.89 -53.75
CA ALA A 5 18.11 -5.94 -52.73
C ALA A 5 18.85 -5.43 -51.49
N ASP A 6 19.95 -4.67 -51.67
CA ASP A 6 20.72 -4.09 -50.57
C ASP A 6 19.91 -3.08 -49.76
N VAL A 7 19.15 -2.20 -50.44
CA VAL A 7 18.24 -1.25 -49.77
C VAL A 7 17.17 -2.00 -48.97
N VAL A 8 16.58 -3.04 -49.56
CA VAL A 8 15.56 -3.84 -48.87
C VAL A 8 16.14 -4.58 -47.66
N GLU A 9 17.32 -5.18 -47.79
CA GLU A 9 18.03 -5.87 -46.69
C GLU A 9 18.29 -4.92 -45.52
N THR A 10 18.81 -3.72 -45.81
CA THR A 10 19.09 -2.71 -44.76
C THR A 10 17.82 -2.23 -44.05
N GLU A 11 16.74 -1.95 -44.78
CA GLU A 11 15.47 -1.53 -44.19
C GLU A 11 14.80 -2.64 -43.37
N PHE A 12 14.88 -3.90 -43.82
CA PHE A 12 14.41 -5.04 -43.04
C PHE A 12 15.24 -5.26 -41.77
N GLY A 13 16.57 -5.13 -41.86
CA GLY A 13 17.45 -5.17 -40.69
C GLY A 13 17.07 -4.11 -39.65
N ARG A 14 16.85 -2.87 -40.11
CA ARG A 14 16.40 -1.75 -39.26
C ARG A 14 15.07 -2.06 -38.56
N ARG A 15 14.05 -2.48 -39.32
CA ARG A 15 12.73 -2.83 -38.77
C ARG A 15 12.80 -4.00 -37.77
N THR A 16 13.62 -5.00 -38.04
CA THR A 16 13.83 -6.12 -37.11
C THR A 16 14.45 -5.66 -35.80
N SER A 17 15.44 -4.76 -35.88
CA SER A 17 16.04 -4.14 -34.69
C SER A 17 15.02 -3.32 -33.90
N GLU A 18 14.26 -2.45 -34.58
CA GLU A 18 13.22 -1.62 -33.94
C GLU A 18 12.14 -2.48 -33.26
N MET A 19 11.72 -3.56 -33.90
CA MET A 19 10.77 -4.52 -33.34
C MET A 19 11.36 -5.22 -32.11
N SER A 20 12.61 -5.68 -32.17
CA SER A 20 13.30 -6.32 -31.05
C SER A 20 13.41 -5.37 -29.84
N ASP A 21 13.80 -4.12 -30.08
CA ASP A 21 13.92 -3.10 -29.03
C ASP A 21 12.55 -2.79 -28.40
N ALA A 22 11.49 -2.70 -29.21
CA ALA A 22 10.13 -2.48 -28.73
C ALA A 22 9.64 -3.67 -27.88
N MET A 23 9.89 -4.91 -28.32
CA MET A 23 9.55 -6.12 -27.57
C MET A 23 10.30 -6.18 -26.23
N GLN A 24 11.59 -5.84 -26.22
CA GLN A 24 12.39 -5.84 -24.99
C GLN A 24 11.88 -4.80 -24.00
N LYS A 25 11.57 -3.57 -24.47
CA LYS A 25 10.97 -2.52 -23.63
C LYS A 25 9.64 -2.96 -23.03
N MET A 26 8.76 -3.55 -23.84
CA MET A 26 7.45 -4.01 -23.38
C MET A 26 7.56 -5.13 -22.34
N THR A 27 8.49 -6.07 -22.56
CA THR A 27 8.77 -7.16 -21.60
C THR A 27 9.32 -6.63 -20.28
N ASN A 28 10.23 -5.65 -20.34
CA ASN A 28 10.78 -5.00 -19.15
C ASN A 28 9.69 -4.26 -18.36
N ASN A 29 8.85 -3.47 -19.03
CA ASN A 29 7.75 -2.77 -18.40
C ASN A 29 6.78 -3.75 -17.73
N ASN A 30 6.42 -4.84 -18.41
CA ASN A 30 5.52 -5.85 -17.84
C ASN A 30 6.13 -6.49 -16.57
N ARG A 31 7.42 -6.83 -16.60
CA ARG A 31 8.14 -7.36 -15.43
C ARG A 31 8.15 -6.37 -14.26
N GLU A 32 8.35 -5.08 -14.52
CA GLU A 32 8.33 -4.04 -13.50
C GLU A 32 6.93 -3.83 -12.90
N THR A 33 5.88 -3.82 -13.72
CA THR A 33 4.49 -3.74 -13.27
C THR A 33 4.12 -4.93 -12.39
N LEU A 34 4.45 -6.16 -12.80
CA LEU A 34 4.20 -7.36 -12.00
C LEU A 34 4.93 -7.33 -10.66
N LYS A 35 6.18 -6.84 -10.64
CA LYS A 35 6.92 -6.66 -9.39
C LYS A 35 6.23 -5.63 -8.48
N ALA A 36 5.82 -4.49 -9.04
CA ALA A 36 5.13 -3.44 -8.28
C ALA A 36 3.78 -3.92 -7.70
N ILE A 37 3.06 -4.81 -8.41
CA ILE A 37 1.86 -5.48 -7.92
C ILE A 37 2.17 -6.33 -6.69
N ALA A 38 3.16 -7.24 -6.80
CA ALA A 38 3.56 -8.11 -5.70
C ALA A 38 4.04 -7.32 -4.46
N ASP A 39 4.82 -6.26 -4.67
CA ASP A 39 5.29 -5.38 -3.59
C ASP A 39 4.12 -4.66 -2.90
N ASN A 40 3.10 -4.21 -3.65
CA ASN A 40 1.90 -3.59 -3.07
C ASN A 40 1.03 -4.60 -2.30
N GLU A 41 0.87 -5.82 -2.79
CA GLU A 41 0.14 -6.88 -2.08
C GLU A 41 0.79 -7.18 -0.73
N ASN A 42 2.12 -7.35 -0.72
CA ASN A 42 2.89 -7.52 0.53
C ASN A 42 2.72 -6.33 1.47
N LYS A 43 2.78 -5.10 0.95
CA LYS A 43 2.56 -3.88 1.76
C LYS A 43 1.17 -3.84 2.38
N ILE A 44 0.13 -4.20 1.62
CA ILE A 44 -1.25 -4.26 2.11
C ILE A 44 -1.39 -5.26 3.26
N ASP A 45 -0.80 -6.45 3.12
CA ASP A 45 -0.85 -7.47 4.17
C ASP A 45 -0.14 -7.03 5.45
N MET A 46 1.03 -6.38 5.31
CA MET A 46 1.75 -5.78 6.45
C MET A 46 0.94 -4.68 7.13
N LEU A 47 0.30 -3.78 6.36
CA LEU A 47 -0.54 -2.72 6.90
C LEU A 47 -1.75 -3.28 7.65
N ARG A 48 -2.43 -4.28 7.08
CA ARG A 48 -3.55 -4.98 7.73
C ARG A 48 -3.12 -5.65 9.04
N ALA A 49 -1.93 -6.27 9.07
CA ALA A 49 -1.40 -6.86 10.29
C ALA A 49 -1.08 -5.80 11.36
N SER A 50 -0.48 -4.67 10.96
CA SER A 50 -0.16 -3.55 11.85
C SER A 50 -1.42 -2.90 12.45
N ILE A 51 -2.47 -2.72 11.65
CA ILE A 51 -3.77 -2.23 12.13
C ILE A 51 -4.32 -3.16 13.21
N ARG A 52 -4.43 -4.47 12.93
CA ARG A 52 -4.93 -5.45 13.90
C ARG A 52 -4.12 -5.47 15.20
N ALA A 53 -2.80 -5.33 15.11
CA ALA A 53 -1.92 -5.30 16.25
C ALA A 53 -2.14 -4.07 17.16
N LYS A 54 -2.66 -2.96 16.61
CA LYS A 54 -2.96 -1.72 17.35
C LYS A 54 -4.41 -1.60 17.79
N GLU A 55 -5.34 -2.20 17.06
CA GLU A 55 -6.76 -2.25 17.43
C GLU A 55 -6.99 -2.97 18.77
N ALA A 56 -6.26 -4.07 19.02
CA ALA A 56 -6.35 -4.82 20.27
C ALA A 56 -6.01 -3.97 21.51
N PRO A 57 -4.83 -3.33 21.62
CA PRO A 57 -4.53 -2.45 22.74
C PRO A 57 -5.43 -1.21 22.78
N LEU A 58 -5.83 -0.64 21.64
CA LEU A 58 -6.78 0.48 21.61
C LEU A 58 -8.11 0.11 22.28
N LYS A 59 -8.66 -1.07 21.97
CA LYS A 59 -9.89 -1.56 22.61
C LYS A 59 -9.72 -1.72 24.11
N VAL A 60 -8.60 -2.28 24.57
CA VAL A 60 -8.30 -2.43 26.00
C VAL A 60 -8.22 -1.08 26.70
N SER A 61 -7.47 -0.12 26.15
CA SER A 61 -7.35 1.21 26.75
C SER A 61 -8.68 1.96 26.74
N GLN A 62 -9.50 1.81 25.69
CA GLN A 62 -10.84 2.39 25.64
C GLN A 62 -11.79 1.79 26.71
N THR A 63 -11.79 0.47 26.87
CA THR A 63 -12.58 -0.19 27.92
C THR A 63 -12.15 0.28 29.30
N ARG A 64 -10.83 0.30 29.58
CA ARG A 64 -10.30 0.81 30.86
C ARG A 64 -10.70 2.26 31.12
N LEU A 65 -10.66 3.10 30.09
CA LEU A 65 -11.04 4.51 30.21
C LEU A 65 -12.53 4.67 30.54
N ASN A 66 -13.38 3.87 29.89
CA ASN A 66 -14.82 3.84 30.16
C ASN A 66 -15.11 3.38 31.59
N ASP A 67 -14.47 2.30 32.04
CA ASP A 67 -14.63 1.77 33.40
C ASP A 67 -14.22 2.80 34.46
N ARG A 68 -13.12 3.53 34.23
CA ARG A 68 -12.68 4.61 35.13
C ARG A 68 -13.63 5.80 35.13
N ARG A 69 -14.18 6.18 33.97
CA ARG A 69 -15.17 7.27 33.83
C ARG A 69 -16.52 6.94 34.47
N ALA A 70 -16.87 5.66 34.60
CA ALA A 70 -18.14 5.23 35.15
C ALA A 70 -18.18 5.22 36.70
N ARG A 71 -17.06 5.45 37.39
CA ARG A 71 -16.98 5.37 38.86
C ARG A 71 -17.66 6.57 39.53
N PRO A 72 -18.65 6.35 40.41
CA PRO A 72 -19.39 7.43 41.06
C PRO A 72 -18.72 7.94 42.34
N GLY A 73 -19.01 9.20 42.70
CA GLY A 73 -18.74 9.75 44.02
C GLY A 73 -17.25 9.79 44.39
N ILE A 74 -16.92 9.19 45.54
CA ILE A 74 -15.57 9.22 46.11
C ILE A 74 -14.55 8.36 45.33
N GLU A 75 -15.03 7.47 44.45
CA GLU A 75 -14.19 6.62 43.60
C GLU A 75 -13.85 7.28 42.25
N SER A 76 -14.25 8.53 42.04
CA SER A 76 -13.97 9.29 40.82
C SER A 76 -12.46 9.40 40.59
N CYS A 77 -12.00 8.91 39.45
CA CYS A 77 -10.59 8.89 39.09
C CYS A 77 -10.19 10.21 38.40
N HIS A 78 -9.84 11.23 39.21
CA HIS A 78 -9.17 12.48 38.77
C HIS A 78 -7.68 12.41 39.12
N ASP A 79 -6.98 11.45 38.53
CA ASP A 79 -5.57 11.19 38.81
C ASP A 79 -4.72 11.29 37.53
N PRO A 80 -3.39 11.43 37.65
CA PRO A 80 -2.51 11.47 36.48
C PRO A 80 -2.63 10.24 35.57
N THR A 81 -3.00 9.08 36.12
CA THR A 81 -3.19 7.86 35.32
C THR A 81 -4.38 8.01 34.36
N GLN A 82 -5.41 8.76 34.75
CA GLN A 82 -6.55 9.06 33.90
C GLN A 82 -6.13 9.88 32.68
N ASP A 83 -5.33 10.92 32.90
CA ASP A 83 -4.84 11.79 31.83
C ASP A 83 -3.92 11.04 30.87
N HIS A 84 -3.01 10.21 31.41
CA HIS A 84 -2.15 9.35 30.59
C HIS A 84 -2.95 8.37 29.75
N LEU A 85 -4.00 7.76 30.31
CA LEU A 85 -4.86 6.81 29.58
C LEU A 85 -5.64 7.50 28.45
N VAL A 86 -6.14 8.72 28.68
CA VAL A 86 -6.77 9.52 27.62
C VAL A 86 -5.77 9.81 26.51
N GLY A 87 -4.54 10.20 26.86
CA GLY A 87 -3.46 10.41 25.90
C GLY A 87 -3.13 9.15 25.10
N GLU A 88 -3.02 7.99 25.75
CA GLU A 88 -2.74 6.72 25.09
C GLU A 88 -3.84 6.34 24.08
N VAL A 89 -5.11 6.44 24.49
CA VAL A 89 -6.26 6.17 23.60
C VAL A 89 -6.20 7.08 22.36
N TYR A 90 -5.91 8.37 22.55
CA TYR A 90 -5.79 9.31 21.44
C TYR A 90 -4.66 8.92 20.48
N GLN A 91 -3.46 8.63 21.00
CA GLN A 91 -2.32 8.25 20.18
C GLN A 91 -2.55 6.93 19.42
N LEU A 92 -3.15 5.93 20.08
CA LEU A 92 -3.50 4.66 19.43
C LEU A 92 -4.55 4.85 18.34
N SER A 93 -5.58 5.67 18.58
CA SER A 93 -6.60 6.00 17.58
C SER A 93 -5.98 6.66 16.36
N GLN A 94 -5.16 7.70 16.56
CA GLN A 94 -4.46 8.36 15.45
C GLN A 94 -3.57 7.40 14.67
N SER A 95 -2.87 6.51 15.36
CA SER A 95 -2.02 5.52 14.69
C SER A 95 -2.83 4.56 13.83
N VAL A 96 -4.00 4.09 14.31
CA VAL A 96 -4.91 3.23 13.53
C VAL A 96 -5.49 3.99 12.34
N ASP A 97 -5.91 5.25 12.52
CA ASP A 97 -6.47 6.09 11.45
C ASP A 97 -5.44 6.32 10.33
N ASN A 98 -4.20 6.65 10.70
CA ASN A 98 -3.10 6.86 9.74
C ASN A 98 -2.81 5.58 8.95
N LEU A 99 -2.69 4.44 9.62
CA LEU A 99 -2.46 3.15 8.94
C LEU A 99 -3.64 2.76 8.03
N THR A 100 -4.86 3.06 8.45
CA THR A 100 -6.07 2.81 7.63
C THR A 100 -6.08 3.68 6.38
N ARG A 101 -5.65 4.94 6.47
CA ARG A 101 -5.48 5.81 5.30
C ARG A 101 -4.42 5.26 4.36
N GLU A 102 -3.25 4.89 4.87
CA GLU A 102 -2.17 4.31 4.06
C GLU A 102 -2.61 3.00 3.38
N LEU A 103 -3.40 2.18 4.07
CA LEU A 103 -3.98 0.95 3.50
C LEU A 103 -4.88 1.26 2.30
N ARG A 104 -5.78 2.26 2.42
CA ARG A 104 -6.66 2.67 1.32
C ARG A 104 -5.88 3.20 0.12
N GLU A 105 -4.82 3.96 0.37
CA GLU A 105 -3.93 4.45 -0.69
C GLU A 105 -3.21 3.30 -1.39
N ALA A 106 -2.70 2.32 -0.64
CA ALA A 106 -2.07 1.13 -1.19
C ALA A 106 -3.05 0.27 -2.01
N GLU A 107 -4.27 0.06 -1.52
CA GLU A 107 -5.33 -0.67 -2.24
C GLU A 107 -5.73 0.05 -3.55
N SER A 108 -5.82 1.38 -3.52
CA SER A 108 -6.08 2.21 -4.71
C SER A 108 -4.96 2.09 -5.73
N ASN A 109 -3.69 2.14 -5.28
CA ASN A 109 -2.54 2.00 -6.16
C ASN A 109 -2.45 0.59 -6.77
N LEU A 110 -2.70 -0.45 -5.98
CA LEU A 110 -2.74 -1.83 -6.48
C LEU A 110 -3.82 -1.99 -7.57
N LYS A 111 -4.99 -1.39 -7.36
CA LYS A 111 -6.07 -1.41 -8.35
C LYS A 111 -5.61 -0.76 -9.67
N LYS A 112 -5.02 0.43 -9.61
CA LYS A 112 -4.49 1.11 -10.82
C LYS A 112 -3.45 0.27 -11.55
N LEU A 113 -2.49 -0.31 -10.83
CA LEU A 113 -1.46 -1.16 -11.43
C LEU A 113 -2.04 -2.41 -12.12
N ARG A 114 -3.09 -3.00 -11.55
CA ARG A 114 -3.79 -4.14 -12.15
C ARG A 114 -4.59 -3.72 -13.38
N ASP A 115 -5.27 -2.57 -13.33
CA ASP A 115 -6.01 -2.03 -14.47
C ASP A 115 -5.06 -1.71 -15.64
N ASP A 116 -3.89 -1.10 -15.36
CA ASP A 116 -2.84 -0.82 -16.34
C ASP A 116 -2.26 -2.11 -16.95
N HIS A 117 -2.07 -3.15 -16.13
CA HIS A 117 -1.61 -4.45 -16.62
C HIS A 117 -2.64 -5.18 -17.50
N GLN A 118 -3.94 -5.02 -17.22
CA GLN A 118 -5.03 -5.65 -17.97
C GLN A 118 -5.38 -4.94 -19.29
N MET A 119 -4.98 -3.67 -19.46
CA MET A 119 -5.22 -2.92 -20.70
C MET A 119 -4.16 -3.17 -21.79
N LEU A 120 -3.08 -3.91 -21.49
CA LEU A 120 -2.08 -4.38 -22.45
C LEU A 120 -2.41 -5.78 -22.97
#